data_AF-A0A956L2C3-F1
#
_entry.id   AF-A0A956L2C3-F1
#
_cell.length_a   1.000
_cell.length_b   1.000
_cell.length_c   1.000
_cell.angle_alpha   90.00
_cell.angle_beta   90.00
_cell.angle_gamma   90.00
#
_symmetry.space_group_name_H-M   'P 1'
#
loop_
_entity.id
_entity.type
_entity.pdbx_description
1 polymer ?
#
loop_
_entity_poly.entity_id
_entity_poly.type
_entity_poly.pdbx_seq_one_letter_code
_entity_poly.pdbx_strand_id
1 'polypeptide(L)' 'MAATASSVLVVHGPNLNLLGQREPEIYGSQTLAQLDEALQARGDQLGLRVRCAQANGEGAIIDLLHQAGRECDAV' A
#
# COMPACT_ATOMS: atom_id res chain seq x y z
N MET A 1 -29.19 5.71 1.85
CA MET A 1 -27.91 5.30 2.48
C MET A 1 -26.79 5.59 1.50
N ALA A 2 -25.80 6.39 1.89
CA ALA A 2 -24.60 6.57 1.06
C ALA A 2 -23.85 5.23 1.03
N ALA A 3 -23.47 4.76 -0.16
CA ALA A 3 -22.61 3.59 -0.29
C ALA A 3 -21.28 3.90 0.41
N THR A 4 -20.85 3.03 1.33
CA THR A 4 -19.53 3.13 1.94
C THR A 4 -18.47 2.85 0.88
N ALA A 5 -17.46 3.72 0.79
CA ALA A 5 -16.33 3.54 -0.13
C ALA A 5 -15.66 2.17 0.10
N SER A 6 -15.45 1.41 -0.97
CA SER A 6 -14.72 0.14 -0.91
C SER A 6 -13.29 0.38 -0.44
N SER A 7 -12.80 -0.52 0.40
CA SER A 7 -11.50 -0.43 1.07
C SER A 7 -10.48 -1.39 0.45
N VAL A 8 -9.28 -0.87 0.20
CA VAL A 8 -8.18 -1.61 -0.44
C VAL A 8 -6.93 -1.50 0.42
N LEU A 9 -6.27 -2.63 0.68
CA LEU A 9 -4.95 -2.65 1.32
C LEU A 9 -3.85 -2.87 0.29
N VAL A 10 -2.95 -1.91 0.10
CA VAL A 10 -1.72 -2.11 -0.68
C VAL A 10 -0.63 -2.64 0.25
N VAL A 11 -0.12 -3.84 -0.03
CA VAL A 11 0.99 -4.46 0.73
C VAL A 11 2.29 -4.37 -0.07
N HIS A 12 3.23 -3.61 0.44
CA HIS A 12 4.58 -3.47 -0.09
C HIS A 12 5.48 -4.56 0.48
N GLY A 13 6.13 -5.31 -0.42
CA GLY A 13 7.03 -6.39 -0.06
C GLY A 13 8.40 -5.94 0.47
N PRO A 14 9.35 -6.88 0.55
CA PRO A 14 10.66 -6.63 1.13
C PRO A 14 11.48 -5.59 0.36
N ASN A 15 12.26 -4.80 1.10
CA ASN A 15 13.18 -3.77 0.62
C ASN A 15 12.53 -2.54 -0.03
N LEU A 16 11.21 -2.52 -0.26
CA LEU A 16 10.54 -1.33 -0.83
C LEU A 16 10.58 -0.12 0.12
N ASN A 17 10.85 -0.32 1.41
CA ASN A 17 11.18 0.75 2.34
C ASN A 17 12.46 1.54 1.98
N LEU A 18 13.26 1.02 1.04
CA LEU A 18 14.48 1.66 0.52
C LEU A 18 14.24 2.43 -0.79
N LEU A 19 13.01 2.49 -1.30
CA LEU A 19 12.67 3.28 -2.49
C LEU A 19 13.12 4.74 -2.32
N GLY A 20 13.68 5.30 -3.39
CA GLY A 20 14.25 6.64 -3.42
C GLY A 20 15.63 6.79 -2.77
N GLN A 21 16.18 5.73 -2.15
CA GLN A 21 17.50 5.74 -1.51
C GLN A 21 18.48 4.77 -2.16
N ARG A 22 18.01 3.56 -2.52
CA ARG A 22 18.85 2.52 -3.11
C ARG A 22 18.80 2.60 -4.64
N GLU A 23 19.98 2.70 -5.27
CA GLU A 23 20.15 2.64 -6.73
C GLU A 23 19.10 3.51 -7.47
N PRO A 24 18.99 4.83 -7.15
CA PRO A 24 17.93 5.70 -7.68
C PRO A 24 17.95 5.82 -9.21
N GLU A 25 19.08 5.56 -9.86
CA GLU A 25 19.23 5.44 -11.30
C GLU A 25 18.47 4.24 -11.90
N ILE A 26 18.15 3.23 -11.09
CA ILE A 26 17.37 2.05 -11.47
C ILE A 26 15.92 2.16 -10.98
N TYR A 27 15.71 2.49 -9.71
CA TYR A 27 14.39 2.45 -9.06
C TYR A 27 13.67 3.81 -9.01
N GLY A 28 14.33 4.87 -9.48
CA GLY A 28 13.86 6.24 -9.37
C GLY A 28 14.12 6.83 -7.99
N SER A 29 13.93 8.15 -7.89
CA SER A 29 14.09 8.92 -6.65
C SER A 29 12.81 9.01 -5.82
N GLN A 30 11.71 8.41 -6.28
CA GLN A 30 10.44 8.41 -5.55
C GLN A 30 10.57 7.53 -4.31
N THR A 31 10.23 8.09 -3.16
CA THR A 31 10.19 7.36 -1.89
C THR A 31 8.91 6.55 -1.74
N LEU A 32 8.92 5.53 -0.87
CA LEU A 32 7.72 4.76 -0.55
C LEU A 32 6.58 5.64 0.01
N ALA A 33 6.91 6.63 0.84
CA ALA A 33 5.92 7.56 1.40
C ALA A 33 5.23 8.39 0.30
N GLN A 34 6.00 8.88 -0.68
CA GLN A 34 5.42 9.61 -1.83
C GLN A 34 4.55 8.70 -2.71
N LEU A 35 4.92 7.43 -2.85
CA LEU A 35 4.10 6.44 -3.55
C LEU A 35 2.78 6.20 -2.79
N ASP A 36 2.84 6.05 -1.46
CA ASP A 36 1.66 5.85 -0.61
C ASP A 36 0.69 7.04 -0.67
N GLU A 37 1.20 8.28 -0.63
CA GLU A 37 0.39 9.49 -0.80
C GLU A 37 -0.29 9.53 -2.18
N ALA A 38 0.44 9.16 -3.24
CA ALA A 38 -0.11 9.12 -4.59
C ALA A 38 -1.20 8.05 -4.75
N LEU A 39 -1.01 6.87 -4.13
CA LEU A 39 -2.00 5.78 -4.12
C LEU A 39 -3.27 6.18 -3.36
N GLN A 40 -3.12 6.82 -2.19
CA GLN A 40 -4.26 7.30 -1.40
C GLN A 40 -5.04 8.37 -2.15
N ALA A 41 -4.36 9.39 -2.69
CA ALA A 41 -4.99 10.44 -3.47
C ALA A 41 -5.71 9.88 -4.71
N ARG A 42 -5.15 8.85 -5.36
CA ARG A 42 -5.81 8.17 -6.48
C ARG A 42 -7.01 7.36 -6.03
N GLY A 43 -6.94 6.69 -4.88
CA GLY A 43 -8.06 6.01 -4.25
C GLY A 43 -9.23 6.96 -3.98
N ASP A 44 -8.95 8.11 -3.39
CA ASP A 44 -9.96 9.13 -3.10
C ASP A 44 -10.68 9.61 -4.37
N GLN A 45 -9.93 9.83 -5.46
CA GLN A 45 -10.50 10.17 -6.77
C GLN A 45 -11.42 9.08 -7.35
N LEU A 46 -11.19 7.82 -6.99
CA LEU A 46 -11.97 6.67 -7.42
C LEU A 46 -13.09 6.32 -6.44
N GLY A 47 -13.23 7.04 -5.32
CA GLY A 47 -14.19 6.72 -4.26
C GLY A 47 -13.80 5.45 -3.48
N LEU A 48 -12.50 5.16 -3.39
CA LEU A 48 -11.93 4.04 -2.65
C LEU A 48 -11.18 4.55 -1.41
N ARG A 49 -11.20 3.77 -0.32
CA ARG A 49 -10.33 3.99 0.84
C ARG A 49 -9.09 3.11 0.72
N VAL A 50 -7.95 3.70 0.39
CA VAL A 50 -6.68 2.97 0.28
C VAL A 50 -5.91 3.05 1.60
N ARG A 51 -5.44 1.90 2.09
CA ARG A 51 -4.48 1.76 3.18
C ARG A 51 -3.21 1.17 2.61
N CYS A 52 -2.04 1.64 3.04
CA CYS A 52 -0.76 1.06 2.66
C CYS A 52 -0.06 0.43 3.87
N ALA A 53 0.65 -0.67 3.65
CA ALA A 53 1.51 -1.31 4.65
C ALA A 53 2.76 -1.86 3.98
N GLN A 54 3.89 -1.90 4.70
CA GLN A 54 5.14 -2.49 4.21
C GLN A 54 5.64 -3.52 5.21
N ALA A 55 6.14 -4.65 4.71
CA ALA A 55 6.79 -5.65 5.53
C ALA A 55 7.95 -6.34 4.79
N ASN A 56 9.02 -6.63 5.52
CA ASN A 56 10.18 -7.37 4.99
C ASN A 56 10.09 -8.88 5.22
N GLY A 57 9.37 -9.30 6.27
CA GLY A 57 9.21 -10.72 6.60
C GLY A 57 7.96 -11.30 5.95
N GLU A 58 8.10 -12.49 5.36
CA GLU A 58 6.98 -13.24 4.77
C GLU A 58 5.85 -13.44 5.78
N GLY A 59 6.16 -13.83 7.02
CA GLY A 59 5.15 -13.99 8.07
C GLY A 59 4.35 -12.70 8.34
N ALA A 60 5.01 -11.55 8.38
CA ALA A 60 4.34 -10.27 8.57
C ALA A 60 3.46 -9.89 7.36
N ILE A 61 3.88 -10.23 6.14
CA ILE A 61 3.04 -10.07 4.93
C ILE A 61 1.81 -10.97 5.03
N ILE A 62 1.98 -12.24 5.44
CA ILE A 62 0.86 -13.18 5.63
C ILE A 62 -0.11 -12.66 6.69
N ASP A 63 0.39 -12.11 7.81
CA ASP A 63 -0.45 -11.53 8.86
C ASP A 63 -1.28 -10.34 8.34
N LEU A 64 -0.66 -9.47 7.53
CA LEU A 64 -1.36 -8.36 6.87
C LEU A 64 -2.46 -8.88 5.92
N LEU A 65 -2.19 -9.92 5.14
CA LEU A 65 -3.18 -10.52 4.24
C LEU A 65 -4.34 -11.17 5.00
N HIS A 66 -4.05 -11.89 6.10
CA HIS A 66 -5.07 -12.45 6.97
C HIS A 66 -5.94 -11.36 7.61
N GLN A 67 -5.35 -10.24 8.02
CA GLN A 67 -6.08 -9.10 8.53
C GLN A 67 -6.95 -8.46 7.45
N ALA A 68 -6.40 -8.24 6.26
CA ALA A 68 -7.11 -7.65 5.13
C ALA A 68 -8.35 -8.46 4.74
N GLY A 69 -8.27 -9.79 4.76
CA GLY A 69 -9.43 -10.66 4.46
C GLY A 69 -10.63 -10.48 5.40
N ARG A 70 -10.48 -9.76 6.53
CA ARG A 70 -11.56 -9.40 7.46
C ARG A 70 -11.93 -7.92 7.43
N GLU A 71 -11.01 -7.05 6.99
CA GLU A 71 -11.11 -5.59 7.15
C GLU A 71 -11.20 -4.83 5.83
N CYS A 72 -10.87 -5.48 4.71
CA CYS A 72 -10.77 -4.86 3.40
C CYS A 72 -11.57 -5.61 2.35
N ASP A 73 -12.02 -4.89 1.33
CA ASP A 73 -12.73 -5.44 0.18
C ASP A 73 -11.76 -6.02 -0.86
N ALA A 74 -10.51 -5.56 -0.86
CA ALA A 74 -9.43 -6.07 -1.73
C ALA A 74 -8.03 -5.83 -1.14
N VAL A 75 -7.04 -6.55 -1.70
CA VAL A 75 -5.60 -6.32 -1.56
C VAL A 75 -5.00 -6.11 -2.94
#